data_AF-A0A2K6A2X3-F1
#
_entry.id   AF-A0A2K6A2X3-F1
#
_cell.length_a   1.000
_cell.length_b   1.000
_cell.length_c   1.000
_cell.angle_alpha   90.00
_cell.angle_beta   90.00
_cell.angle_gamma   90.00
#
_symmetry.space_group_name_H-M   'P 1'
#
loop_
_entity.id
_entity.type
_entity.pdbx_description
1 polymer ?
#
loop_
_entity_poly.entity_id
_entity_poly.type
_entity_poly.pdbx_seq_one_letter_code
_entity_poly.pdbx_strand_id
1 'polypeptide(L)'
;MVPPTSPNLPSSSAQATSVPPAQVQENQQANGHVSQDQEEPVYLESVARAPAEDETQSIDSEDSFVPGRRASLSDLTDLEDIEGLTVRQLKEILARNFVNYKGCCEKWELMERVTRLYKDQKGLQHLVSGAEDQNGGAVPSGLEENLCKICMDSPIDCVLLECGHMVTCTKCGKRMNECPICRQYVIRAVHVFRS
;
A
#
# COMPACT_ATOMS: atom_id res chain seq x y z
N MET A 1 23.03 -69.57 22.05
CA MET A 1 22.47 -68.61 23.02
C MET A 1 20.99 -68.45 22.70
N VAL A 2 20.14 -68.76 23.68
CA VAL A 2 18.67 -68.60 23.70
C VAL A 2 18.33 -67.48 24.72
N PRO A 3 17.10 -66.93 24.83
CA PRO A 3 16.11 -66.58 23.82
C PRO A 3 15.70 -65.06 23.97
N PRO A 4 14.42 -64.64 24.17
CA PRO A 4 13.63 -63.84 23.23
C PRO A 4 13.17 -62.49 23.85
N THR A 5 12.39 -61.67 23.11
CA THR A 5 11.16 -60.94 23.55
C THR A 5 10.83 -59.74 22.66
N SER A 6 9.64 -59.76 22.04
CA SER A 6 8.79 -58.57 21.77
C SER A 6 8.28 -58.00 23.13
N PRO A 7 7.67 -56.80 23.30
CA PRO A 7 6.69 -56.18 22.40
C PRO A 7 6.55 -54.62 22.41
N ASN A 8 5.81 -54.11 21.41
CA ASN A 8 4.65 -53.19 21.44
C ASN A 8 4.39 -52.22 22.64
N LEU A 9 3.78 -51.05 22.30
CA LEU A 9 2.93 -50.10 23.09
C LEU A 9 3.46 -48.63 23.20
N PRO A 10 2.63 -47.60 23.53
CA PRO A 10 1.72 -46.90 22.62
C PRO A 10 1.64 -45.36 22.88
N SER A 11 0.61 -44.73 22.31
CA SER A 11 0.14 -43.35 22.38
C SER A 11 -0.10 -42.71 23.78
N SER A 12 0.08 -41.38 23.80
CA SER A 12 -0.77 -40.30 24.36
C SER A 12 -1.24 -40.25 25.83
N SER A 13 -1.36 -38.99 26.29
CA SER A 13 -2.20 -38.41 27.38
C SER A 13 -1.68 -38.61 28.83
N ALA A 14 -1.83 -37.71 29.81
CA ALA A 14 -2.70 -36.56 30.09
C ALA A 14 -2.03 -35.72 31.24
N GLN A 15 -2.11 -34.38 31.27
CA GLN A 15 -3.05 -33.52 32.03
C GLN A 15 -2.61 -32.99 33.42
N ALA A 16 -3.26 -31.86 33.77
CA ALA A 16 -3.37 -31.14 35.04
C ALA A 16 -2.22 -30.15 35.34
N THR A 17 -2.46 -28.89 35.73
CA THR A 17 -3.42 -28.34 36.70
C THR A 17 -3.77 -26.86 36.36
N SER A 18 -5.03 -26.43 36.45
CA SER A 18 -5.64 -25.61 37.54
C SER A 18 -5.98 -24.15 37.14
N VAL A 19 -7.28 -23.89 37.01
CA VAL A 19 -8.04 -22.61 37.15
C VAL A 19 -8.49 -22.54 38.64
N PRO A 20 -8.80 -21.42 39.36
CA PRO A 20 -9.61 -20.23 38.97
C PRO A 20 -9.27 -18.91 39.78
N PRO A 21 -10.19 -17.94 40.06
CA PRO A 21 -11.10 -17.12 39.23
C PRO A 21 -11.03 -15.57 39.46
N ALA A 22 -11.69 -14.83 38.55
CA ALA A 22 -12.54 -13.62 38.65
C ALA A 22 -12.28 -12.47 39.66
N GLN A 23 -12.47 -11.22 39.20
CA GLN A 23 -13.31 -10.14 39.80
C GLN A 23 -13.20 -8.81 38.98
N VAL A 24 -14.20 -8.41 38.18
CA VAL A 24 -15.30 -7.41 38.37
C VAL A 24 -14.94 -5.91 38.34
N GLN A 25 -15.83 -5.15 37.67
CA GLN A 25 -16.10 -3.70 37.74
C GLN A 25 -15.09 -2.73 37.08
N GLU A 26 -15.48 -1.66 36.36
CA GLU A 26 -16.69 -0.85 36.46
C GLU A 26 -16.93 -0.04 35.17
N ASN A 27 -18.20 0.03 34.76
CA ASN A 27 -18.75 0.91 33.74
C ASN A 27 -19.33 2.13 34.46
N GLN A 28 -18.89 3.34 34.13
CA GLN A 28 -19.52 4.57 34.60
C GLN A 28 -19.90 5.45 33.39
N GLN A 29 -21.20 5.57 33.20
CA GLN A 29 -21.87 6.58 32.40
C GLN A 29 -21.84 7.93 33.11
N ALA A 30 -21.79 9.03 32.36
CA ALA A 30 -22.39 10.30 32.78
C ALA A 30 -22.96 11.03 31.56
N ASN A 31 -24.18 11.52 31.74
CA ASN A 31 -25.12 12.09 30.78
C ASN A 31 -25.43 13.54 31.21
N GLY A 32 -25.80 14.45 30.30
CA GLY A 32 -26.36 15.79 30.58
C GLY A 32 -25.92 16.84 29.54
N HIS A 33 -26.74 17.33 28.60
CA HIS A 33 -28.00 18.11 28.62
C HIS A 33 -27.80 19.65 28.68
N VAL A 34 -28.10 20.32 27.53
CA VAL A 34 -28.75 21.65 27.31
C VAL A 34 -28.08 22.93 27.82
N SER A 35 -27.89 23.95 26.96
CA SER A 35 -28.93 24.93 26.56
C SER A 35 -28.42 25.91 25.50
N GLN A 36 -29.38 26.45 24.73
CA GLN A 36 -29.29 27.59 23.81
C GLN A 36 -29.00 28.90 24.58
N ASP A 37 -28.40 29.90 23.92
CA ASP A 37 -29.08 31.16 23.53
C ASP A 37 -28.12 32.18 22.86
N GLN A 38 -28.59 32.81 21.76
CA GLN A 38 -28.56 34.27 21.48
C GLN A 38 -27.17 34.98 21.29
N GLU A 39 -26.85 35.87 20.31
CA GLU A 39 -27.59 36.87 19.50
C GLU A 39 -26.75 37.28 18.25
N GLU A 40 -27.43 37.58 17.13
CA GLU A 40 -26.98 38.36 15.94
C GLU A 40 -26.96 39.89 16.25
N PRO A 41 -26.84 40.88 15.33
CA PRO A 41 -26.30 40.98 13.95
C PRO A 41 -25.41 42.24 13.74
N VAL A 42 -24.67 42.39 12.62
CA VAL A 42 -24.51 43.71 11.94
C VAL A 42 -24.26 43.53 10.43
N TYR A 43 -25.22 44.05 9.67
CA TYR A 43 -25.24 44.49 8.25
C TYR A 43 -23.97 45.30 7.82
N LEU A 44 -23.52 45.39 6.56
CA LEU A 44 -24.15 46.10 5.44
C LEU A 44 -23.30 45.90 4.14
N GLU A 45 -23.98 45.55 3.03
CA GLU A 45 -23.84 45.99 1.60
C GLU A 45 -22.46 46.06 0.90
N SER A 46 -22.19 45.26 -0.15
CA SER A 46 -22.65 45.32 -1.57
C SER A 46 -21.73 46.14 -2.49
N VAL A 47 -21.29 45.55 -3.60
CA VAL A 47 -21.51 46.00 -5.01
C VAL A 47 -20.76 45.09 -5.98
N ALA A 48 -21.50 44.61 -7.00
CA ALA A 48 -21.04 43.81 -8.12
C ALA A 48 -20.28 44.63 -9.18
N ARG A 49 -19.29 44.03 -9.86
CA ARG A 49 -19.02 44.28 -11.29
C ARG A 49 -18.03 43.28 -11.91
N ALA A 50 -18.48 42.66 -13.00
CA ALA A 50 -17.68 42.20 -14.15
C ALA A 50 -18.56 42.46 -15.40
N PRO A 51 -18.06 42.50 -16.65
CA PRO A 51 -16.70 42.29 -17.12
C PRO A 51 -16.14 43.49 -17.93
N ALA A 52 -14.83 43.50 -18.19
CA ALA A 52 -14.27 44.27 -19.31
C ALA A 52 -13.41 43.29 -20.12
N GLU A 53 -13.91 43.02 -21.31
CA GLU A 53 -13.24 42.41 -22.44
C GLU A 53 -12.13 43.34 -22.96
N ASP A 54 -10.90 42.85 -23.03
CA ASP A 54 -9.84 43.40 -23.89
C ASP A 54 -9.09 42.23 -24.53
N GLU A 55 -9.44 41.97 -25.78
CA GLU A 55 -8.64 41.20 -26.73
C GLU A 55 -7.54 42.11 -27.26
N THR A 56 -6.27 41.78 -27.03
CA THR A 56 -5.23 41.89 -28.08
C THR A 56 -4.07 40.93 -27.83
N GLN A 57 -3.66 40.26 -28.90
CA GLN A 57 -2.69 39.17 -29.00
C GLN A 57 -1.24 39.68 -29.02
N SER A 58 -0.30 38.95 -28.40
CA SER A 58 1.09 38.85 -28.91
C SER A 58 1.87 37.65 -28.34
N ILE A 59 2.02 36.62 -29.19
CA ILE A 59 3.20 35.80 -29.50
C ILE A 59 4.20 35.30 -28.41
N ASP A 60 4.27 33.96 -28.36
CA ASP A 60 5.39 33.03 -28.11
C ASP A 60 5.91 32.75 -26.69
N SER A 61 6.27 31.46 -26.52
CA SER A 61 7.00 30.82 -25.41
C SER A 61 6.16 30.21 -24.25
N GLU A 62 5.89 28.92 -24.43
CA GLU A 62 5.94 27.85 -23.42
C GLU A 62 5.52 28.16 -21.97
N ASP A 63 4.22 28.02 -21.67
CA ASP A 63 3.75 27.46 -20.40
C ASP A 63 2.32 26.94 -20.56
N SER A 64 2.17 25.64 -20.83
CA SER A 64 0.87 24.97 -20.78
C SER A 64 0.56 24.48 -19.37
N PHE A 65 0.49 25.35 -18.37
CA PHE A 65 -0.16 25.02 -17.10
C PHE A 65 -1.43 25.84 -16.90
N VAL A 66 -2.49 25.42 -17.61
CA VAL A 66 -3.86 25.77 -17.23
C VAL A 66 -4.09 25.28 -15.79
N PRO A 67 -4.40 26.14 -14.81
CA PRO A 67 -4.72 25.73 -13.45
C PRO A 67 -5.98 24.86 -13.46
N GLY A 68 -5.81 23.54 -13.44
CA GLY A 68 -6.94 22.61 -13.52
C GLY A 68 -6.60 21.27 -14.17
N ARG A 69 -5.55 21.20 -14.99
CA ARG A 69 -5.05 19.91 -15.48
C ARG A 69 -4.23 19.26 -14.38
N ARG A 70 -4.89 18.31 -13.73
CA ARG A 70 -4.36 17.57 -12.60
C ARG A 70 -3.20 16.66 -13.08
N ALA A 71 -2.02 16.75 -12.46
CA ALA A 71 -0.81 16.03 -12.91
C ALA A 71 -0.98 14.50 -12.87
N SER A 72 -0.43 13.79 -13.87
CA SER A 72 -0.46 12.33 -13.96
C SER A 72 0.91 11.75 -14.36
N LEU A 73 1.10 10.43 -14.18
CA LEU A 73 2.33 9.75 -14.62
C LEU A 73 2.45 9.64 -16.14
N SER A 74 1.31 9.67 -16.85
CA SER A 74 1.27 9.59 -18.32
C SER A 74 1.84 10.84 -18.99
N ASP A 75 1.95 11.94 -18.25
CA ASP A 75 2.50 13.21 -18.74
C ASP A 75 4.04 13.28 -18.64
N LEU A 76 4.69 12.23 -18.11
CA LEU A 76 6.14 12.19 -17.87
C LEU A 76 6.80 11.27 -18.91
N THR A 77 7.87 11.75 -19.55
CA THR A 77 8.60 11.04 -20.61
C THR A 77 9.94 10.53 -20.11
N ASP A 78 10.61 11.27 -19.22
CA ASP A 78 11.93 10.94 -18.67
C ASP A 78 12.12 11.42 -17.21
N LEU A 79 13.30 11.15 -16.62
CA LEU A 79 13.58 11.48 -15.22
C LEU A 79 13.71 12.98 -14.95
N GLU A 80 14.10 13.76 -15.96
CA GLU A 80 14.23 15.22 -15.86
C GLU A 80 12.86 15.89 -15.66
N ASP A 81 11.79 15.33 -16.25
CA ASP A 81 10.43 15.82 -16.05
C ASP A 81 10.03 15.75 -14.58
N ILE A 82 10.46 14.70 -13.87
CA ILE A 82 10.18 14.48 -12.44
C ILE A 82 10.88 15.55 -11.58
N GLU A 83 12.10 15.93 -11.95
CA GLU A 83 12.86 16.98 -11.25
C GLU A 83 12.20 18.36 -11.40
N GLY A 84 11.63 18.62 -12.58
CA GLY A 84 10.87 19.84 -12.89
C GLY A 84 9.54 19.98 -12.15
N LEU A 85 8.99 18.90 -11.58
CA LEU A 85 7.70 18.95 -10.88
C LEU A 85 7.77 19.75 -9.56
N THR A 86 6.68 20.46 -9.29
CA THR A 86 6.42 21.05 -7.98
C THR A 86 6.04 19.98 -6.95
N VAL A 87 6.22 20.29 -5.66
CA VAL A 87 5.80 19.42 -4.55
C VAL A 87 4.31 19.06 -4.63
N ARG A 88 3.47 19.99 -5.12
CA ARG A 88 2.04 19.76 -5.30
C ARG A 88 1.77 18.72 -6.38
N GLN A 89 2.44 18.82 -7.53
CA GLN A 89 2.31 17.87 -8.63
C GLN A 89 2.84 16.48 -8.26
N LEU A 90 3.99 16.41 -7.55
CA LEU A 90 4.52 15.14 -7.03
C LEU A 90 3.50 14.45 -6.10
N LYS A 91 2.93 15.18 -5.14
CA LYS A 91 1.90 14.65 -4.23
C LYS A 91 0.64 14.23 -4.98
N GLU A 92 0.24 15.00 -5.99
CA GLU A 92 -0.93 14.70 -6.80
C GLU A 92 -0.77 13.41 -7.60
N ILE A 93 0.41 13.21 -8.21
CA ILE A 93 0.78 11.98 -8.91
C ILE A 93 0.76 10.79 -7.94
N LEU A 94 1.37 10.92 -6.76
CA LEU A 94 1.39 9.85 -5.76
C LEU A 94 -0.02 9.52 -5.26
N ALA A 95 -0.84 10.53 -4.98
CA ALA A 95 -2.22 10.36 -4.51
C ALA A 95 -3.08 9.58 -5.53
N ARG A 96 -2.96 9.91 -6.82
CA ARG A 96 -3.70 9.24 -7.90
C ARG A 96 -3.38 7.76 -8.04
N ASN A 97 -2.13 7.41 -7.80
CA ASN A 97 -1.62 6.06 -7.91
C ASN A 97 -1.66 5.32 -6.56
N PHE A 98 -2.42 5.84 -5.59
CA PHE A 98 -2.59 5.26 -4.26
C PHE A 98 -1.27 5.02 -3.51
N VAL A 99 -0.23 5.80 -3.81
CA VAL A 99 1.04 5.74 -3.11
C VAL A 99 0.99 6.69 -1.91
N ASN A 100 1.07 6.11 -0.71
CA ASN A 100 1.14 6.91 0.51
C ASN A 100 2.41 7.77 0.50
N TYR A 101 2.27 9.07 0.75
CA TYR A 101 3.37 10.03 0.91
C TYR A 101 3.35 10.74 2.27
N LYS A 102 2.54 10.26 3.22
CA LYS A 102 2.56 10.74 4.60
C LYS A 102 3.95 10.48 5.19
N GLY A 103 4.54 11.52 5.80
CA GLY A 103 5.87 11.47 6.39
C GLY A 103 7.00 11.94 5.47
N CYS A 104 6.75 12.18 4.17
CA CYS A 104 7.73 12.86 3.31
C CYS A 104 7.81 14.34 3.71
N CYS A 105 8.97 14.74 4.22
CA CYS A 105 9.29 16.08 4.67
C CYS A 105 9.98 16.88 3.57
N GLU A 106 10.70 16.20 2.66
CA GLU A 106 11.52 16.84 1.62
C GLU A 106 11.04 16.54 0.20
N LYS A 107 11.35 17.44 -0.76
CA LYS A 107 10.99 17.26 -2.18
C LYS A 107 11.62 15.99 -2.76
N TRP A 108 12.86 15.68 -2.35
CA TRP A 108 13.59 14.52 -2.86
C TRP A 108 12.88 13.20 -2.52
N GLU A 109 12.31 13.06 -1.32
CA GLU A 109 11.59 11.84 -0.92
C GLU A 109 10.35 11.59 -1.79
N LEU A 110 9.67 12.67 -2.19
CA LEU A 110 8.54 12.61 -3.10
C LEU A 110 9.01 12.24 -4.52
N MET A 111 10.09 12.86 -5.00
CA MET A 111 10.69 12.52 -6.29
C MET A 111 11.15 11.06 -6.35
N GLU A 112 11.74 10.53 -5.28
CA GLU A 112 12.18 9.13 -5.23
C GLU A 112 10.99 8.19 -5.40
N ARG A 113 9.89 8.46 -4.69
CA ARG A 113 8.65 7.67 -4.82
C ARG A 113 8.04 7.78 -6.21
N VAL A 114 8.00 8.98 -6.80
CA VAL A 114 7.49 9.18 -8.17
C VAL A 114 8.40 8.52 -9.20
N THR A 115 9.72 8.58 -9.01
CA THR A 115 10.72 7.94 -9.87
C THR A 115 10.57 6.43 -9.88
N ARG A 116 10.40 5.82 -8.70
CA ARG A 116 10.16 4.38 -8.59
C ARG A 116 8.86 4.00 -9.30
N LEU A 117 7.79 4.75 -9.04
CA LEU A 117 6.49 4.53 -9.65
C LEU A 117 6.52 4.65 -11.19
N TYR A 118 7.24 5.65 -11.72
CA TYR A 118 7.45 5.85 -13.15
C TYR A 118 8.22 4.67 -13.79
N LYS A 119 9.29 4.19 -13.12
CA LYS A 119 10.07 3.04 -13.58
C LYS A 119 9.24 1.75 -13.60
N ASP A 120 8.47 1.51 -12.53
CA ASP A 120 7.59 0.33 -12.42
C ASP A 120 6.57 0.33 -13.57
N GLN A 121 5.99 1.48 -13.88
CA GLN A 121 5.04 1.63 -14.98
C GLN A 121 5.70 1.43 -16.37
N LYS A 122 6.91 1.95 -16.60
CA LYS A 122 7.64 1.77 -17.87
C LYS A 122 8.08 0.31 -18.07
N GLY A 123 8.49 -0.36 -16.99
CA GLY A 123 8.83 -1.79 -17.01
C GLY A 123 7.63 -2.66 -17.41
N LEU A 124 6.44 -2.37 -16.86
CA LEU A 124 5.21 -3.07 -17.24
C LEU A 124 4.79 -2.79 -18.69
N GLN A 125 4.91 -1.54 -19.16
CA GLN A 125 4.63 -1.20 -20.56
C GLN A 125 5.58 -1.92 -21.53
N HIS A 126 6.85 -2.08 -21.18
CA HIS A 126 7.81 -2.82 -22.01
C HIS A 126 7.52 -4.33 -22.07
N LEU A 127 7.00 -4.92 -20.99
CA LEU A 127 6.56 -6.33 -20.97
C LEU A 127 5.31 -6.58 -21.82
N VAL A 128 4.41 -5.59 -21.92
CA VAL A 128 3.18 -5.66 -22.73
C VAL A 128 3.48 -5.44 -24.23
N SER A 129 4.43 -4.56 -24.56
CA SER A 129 4.80 -4.25 -25.96
C SER A 129 5.83 -5.20 -26.57
N GLY A 130 6.53 -6.01 -25.76
CA GLY A 130 7.57 -6.94 -26.22
C GLY A 130 7.09 -8.36 -26.59
N ALA A 131 5.79 -8.58 -26.72
CA ALA A 131 5.22 -9.91 -27.02
C ALA A 131 5.21 -10.27 -28.52
N GLU A 132 5.67 -9.37 -29.41
CA GLU A 132 5.78 -9.65 -30.85
C GLU A 132 7.24 -9.51 -31.30
N ASP A 133 7.85 -10.66 -31.61
CA ASP A 133 9.16 -10.90 -32.26
C ASP A 133 10.37 -11.34 -31.39
N GLN A 134 10.46 -12.67 -31.23
CA GLN A 134 11.65 -13.54 -31.34
C GLN A 134 12.76 -13.57 -30.26
N ASN A 135 12.81 -14.75 -29.63
CA ASN A 135 13.99 -15.60 -29.38
C ASN A 135 15.28 -14.94 -28.84
N GLY A 136 15.41 -14.91 -27.51
CA GLY A 136 16.69 -14.69 -26.83
C GLY A 136 16.54 -14.93 -25.33
N GLY A 137 17.19 -15.97 -24.81
CA GLY A 137 17.06 -16.42 -23.42
C GLY A 137 17.46 -15.39 -22.37
N ALA A 138 16.49 -14.58 -21.94
CA ALA A 138 16.48 -13.98 -20.63
C ALA A 138 15.58 -14.85 -19.74
N VAL A 139 16.15 -15.40 -18.66
CA VAL A 139 15.38 -16.00 -17.58
C VAL A 139 14.28 -14.99 -17.20
N PRO A 140 12.99 -15.37 -17.24
CA PRO A 140 11.93 -14.42 -16.97
C PRO A 140 12.02 -14.02 -15.50
N SER A 141 12.58 -12.83 -15.23
CA SER A 141 12.69 -12.24 -13.88
C SER A 141 11.32 -12.08 -13.20
N GLY A 142 10.22 -12.22 -13.94
CA GLY A 142 8.86 -12.29 -13.39
C GLY A 142 8.56 -13.57 -12.59
N LEU A 143 9.31 -14.66 -12.76
CA LEU A 143 9.11 -15.87 -11.94
C LEU A 143 9.65 -15.67 -10.53
N GLU A 144 10.82 -15.03 -10.37
CA GLU A 144 11.42 -14.75 -9.07
C GLU A 144 10.57 -13.78 -8.24
N GLU A 145 9.87 -12.86 -8.90
CA GLU A 145 8.92 -11.97 -8.23
C GLU A 145 7.79 -12.72 -7.55
N ASN A 146 7.32 -13.83 -8.15
CA ASN A 146 6.22 -14.65 -7.63
C ASN A 146 6.67 -15.75 -6.63
N LEU A 147 7.97 -15.85 -6.32
CA LEU A 147 8.46 -16.82 -5.33
C LEU A 147 8.37 -16.26 -3.90
N CYS A 148 8.09 -17.17 -2.96
CA CYS A 148 8.11 -16.91 -1.52
C CYS A 148 9.43 -16.27 -1.13
N LYS A 149 9.38 -15.08 -0.52
CA LYS A 149 10.60 -14.32 -0.17
C LYS A 149 11.37 -14.91 1.02
N ILE A 150 10.86 -15.99 1.62
CA ILE A 150 11.48 -16.67 2.76
C ILE A 150 12.25 -17.91 2.31
N CYS A 151 11.65 -18.76 1.48
CA CYS A 151 12.32 -19.98 1.00
C CYS A 151 12.86 -19.89 -0.42
N MET A 152 12.40 -18.91 -1.21
CA MET A 152 12.73 -18.74 -2.64
C MET A 152 12.52 -20.00 -3.49
N ASP A 153 11.69 -20.93 -3.03
CA ASP A 153 11.53 -22.27 -3.63
C ASP A 153 10.08 -22.53 -4.08
N SER A 154 9.12 -22.10 -3.28
CA SER A 154 7.70 -22.25 -3.58
C SER A 154 7.06 -20.91 -3.96
N PRO A 155 6.02 -20.90 -4.80
CA PRO A 155 5.32 -19.66 -5.16
C PRO A 155 4.65 -19.02 -3.93
N ILE A 156 4.40 -17.72 -4.01
CA ILE A 156 3.55 -17.01 -3.06
C ILE A 156 2.11 -17.50 -3.25
N ASP A 157 1.64 -18.27 -2.28
CA ASP A 157 0.33 -18.93 -2.30
C ASP A 157 -0.46 -18.68 -1.01
N CYS A 158 -0.01 -17.78 -0.13
CA CYS A 158 -0.69 -17.50 1.12
C CYS A 158 -0.78 -16.01 1.46
N VAL A 159 -1.85 -15.67 2.17
CA VAL A 159 -2.10 -14.34 2.75
C VAL A 159 -2.00 -14.41 4.28
N LEU A 160 -1.32 -13.44 4.87
CA LEU A 160 -1.23 -13.28 6.32
C LEU A 160 -2.42 -12.46 6.81
N LEU A 161 -3.27 -13.05 7.66
CA LEU A 161 -4.45 -12.36 8.22
C LEU A 161 -4.04 -11.25 9.20
N GLU A 162 -4.93 -10.26 9.37
CA GLU A 162 -4.72 -8.95 10.00
C GLU A 162 -4.00 -7.90 9.15
N CYS A 163 -2.98 -8.27 8.36
CA CYS A 163 -2.24 -7.30 7.54
C CYS A 163 -2.37 -7.48 6.02
N GLY A 164 -2.84 -8.63 5.55
CA GLY A 164 -3.14 -8.89 4.13
C GLY A 164 -1.92 -9.04 3.22
N HIS A 165 -0.69 -9.02 3.73
CA HIS A 165 0.51 -9.14 2.90
C HIS A 165 0.69 -10.56 2.34
N MET A 166 0.84 -10.65 1.02
CA MET A 166 1.12 -11.89 0.29
C MET A 166 2.59 -11.90 -0.14
N VAL A 167 3.44 -12.52 0.68
CA VAL A 167 4.91 -12.50 0.50
C VAL A 167 5.55 -13.86 0.70
N THR A 168 4.79 -14.82 1.23
CA THR A 168 5.30 -16.15 1.59
C THR A 168 4.44 -17.25 0.96
N CYS A 169 5.03 -18.44 0.84
CA CYS A 169 4.28 -19.67 0.63
C CYS A 169 3.69 -20.15 1.96
N THR A 170 2.69 -21.03 1.90
CA THR A 170 1.92 -21.54 3.04
C THR A 170 2.80 -22.25 4.06
N LYS A 171 3.87 -22.92 3.61
CA LYS A 171 4.85 -23.58 4.50
C LYS A 171 5.65 -22.56 5.32
N CYS A 172 5.99 -21.42 4.73
CA CYS A 172 6.72 -20.36 5.41
C CYS A 172 5.78 -19.51 6.27
N GLY A 173 4.60 -19.15 5.76
CA GLY A 173 3.57 -18.41 6.49
C GLY A 173 3.12 -19.10 7.78
N LYS A 174 3.03 -20.44 7.80
CA LYS A 174 2.66 -21.20 9.01
C LYS A 174 3.74 -21.21 10.11
N ARG A 175 5.00 -20.93 9.77
CA ARG A 175 6.14 -20.99 10.71
C ARG A 175 6.53 -19.62 11.26
N MET A 176 5.89 -18.55 10.81
CA MET A 176 6.24 -17.20 11.19
C MET A 176 5.27 -16.62 12.22
N ASN A 177 5.81 -15.80 13.13
CA ASN A 177 5.06 -15.09 14.16
C ASN A 177 4.75 -13.63 13.76
N GLU A 178 5.54 -13.04 12.87
CA GLU A 178 5.40 -11.66 12.42
C GLU A 178 5.49 -11.55 10.90
N CYS A 179 4.75 -10.60 10.32
CA CYS A 179 4.82 -10.30 8.90
C CYS A 179 6.17 -9.64 8.53
N PRO A 180 6.87 -10.08 7.48
CA PRO A 180 8.19 -9.53 7.14
C PRO A 180 8.10 -8.12 6.52
N ILE A 181 6.90 -7.68 6.12
CA ILE A 181 6.65 -6.36 5.55
C ILE A 181 6.32 -5.34 6.64
N CYS A 182 5.34 -5.64 7.49
CA CYS A 182 4.82 -4.67 8.46
C CYS A 182 5.06 -5.03 9.93
N ARG A 183 5.72 -6.17 10.22
CA ARG A 183 6.01 -6.68 11.57
C ARG A 183 4.78 -6.93 12.45
N GLN A 184 3.58 -6.91 11.87
CA GLN A 184 2.36 -7.24 12.59
C GLN A 184 2.29 -8.74 12.88
N TYR A 185 1.77 -9.10 14.05
CA TYR A 185 1.66 -10.49 14.48
C TYR A 185 0.76 -11.30 13.55
N VAL A 186 1.23 -12.47 13.13
CA VAL A 186 0.51 -13.38 12.24
C VAL A 186 -0.41 -14.27 13.08
N ILE A 187 -1.71 -13.96 13.07
CA ILE A 187 -2.71 -14.78 13.76
C ILE A 187 -3.00 -16.07 12.98
N ARG A 188 -3.10 -15.96 11.65
CA ARG A 188 -3.36 -17.09 10.74
C ARG A 188 -2.76 -16.80 9.36
N ALA A 189 -2.35 -17.87 8.67
CA ALA A 189 -1.96 -17.85 7.27
C ALA A 189 -2.93 -18.72 6.46
N VAL A 190 -3.54 -18.15 5.42
CA VAL A 190 -4.54 -18.83 4.57
C VAL A 190 -4.01 -18.99 3.17
N HIS A 191 -4.12 -20.21 2.62
CA HIS A 191 -3.76 -20.50 1.24
C HIS A 191 -4.78 -19.88 0.28
N VAL A 192 -4.30 -19.23 -0.76
CA VAL A 192 -5.11 -18.60 -1.81
C VAL A 192 -5.02 -19.42 -3.10
N PHE A 193 -6.13 -19.46 -3.85
CA PHE A 193 -6.17 -20.09 -5.16
C PHE A 193 -6.21 -19.00 -6.24
N ARG A 194 -5.28 -19.05 -7.20
CA ARG A 194 -5.29 -18.17 -8.38
C ARG A 194 -6.08 -18.88 -9.49
N SER A 195 -7.02 -18.18 -10.12
CA SER A 195 -7.86 -18.67 -11.23
C SER A 195 -7.17 -18.53 -12.57
#